data_AF-A0A318XID7-F1
#
_entry.id   AF-A0A318XID7-F1
#
_cell.length_a   1.000
_cell.length_b   1.000
_cell.length_c   1.000
_cell.angle_alpha   90.00
_cell.angle_beta   90.00
_cell.angle_gamma   90.00
#
_symmetry.space_group_name_H-M   'P 1'
#
loop_
_entity.id
_entity.type
_entity.pdbx_description
1 polymer ?
#
loop_
_entity_poly.entity_id
_entity_poly.type
_entity_poly.pdbx_seq_one_letter_code
_entity_poly.pdbx_strand_id
1 'polypeptide(L)'
;MAFVYEKIPEGDRKYFNSFNLKSPFTDKLLYSREWTIDREREVFMVGLGGQGTYESEIPMYYALVWGKSVIFLDTFCNGKGDYDTGIEMWWKITKIKAPICLLKDNDKMIEIIKEAFDAMGFAGIRNCVKRVNFEYIAEPVYMQEVK
;
A
#
# COMPACT_ATOMS: atom_id res chain seq x y z
N MET A 1 16.14 9.02 -0.51
CA MET A 1 15.97 7.63 -0.04
C MET A 1 14.72 7.06 -0.66
N ALA A 2 14.73 5.76 -0.91
CA ALA A 2 13.60 5.02 -1.47
C ALA A 2 12.76 4.41 -0.35
N PHE A 3 11.61 3.83 -0.69
CA PHE A 3 10.80 3.07 0.23
C PHE A 3 11.56 1.93 0.92
N VAL A 4 11.25 1.70 2.19
CA VAL A 4 11.73 0.57 2.97
C VAL A 4 10.55 -0.09 3.68
N TYR A 5 10.51 -1.42 3.68
CA TYR A 5 9.60 -2.19 4.51
C TYR A 5 10.23 -2.42 5.89
N GLU A 6 9.56 -1.97 6.95
CA GLU A 6 10.08 -2.08 8.30
C GLU A 6 8.97 -2.21 9.35
N LYS A 7 9.35 -2.62 10.56
CA LYS A 7 8.50 -2.50 11.74
C LYS A 7 8.36 -1.02 12.08
N ILE A 8 7.13 -0.58 12.35
CA ILE A 8 6.87 0.80 12.74
C ILE A 8 7.55 1.05 14.10
N PRO A 9 8.55 1.94 14.17
CA PRO A 9 9.26 2.24 15.41
C PRO A 9 8.32 2.84 16.47
N GLU A 10 8.67 2.69 17.75
CA GLU A 10 7.86 3.23 18.85
C GLU A 10 7.68 4.77 18.75
N GLY A 11 8.75 5.48 18.36
CA GLY A 11 8.71 6.94 18.15
C GLY A 11 7.73 7.39 17.07
N ASP A 12 7.45 6.53 16.09
CA ASP A 12 6.55 6.85 14.97
C ASP A 12 5.08 6.48 15.27
N ARG A 13 4.79 5.87 16.42
CA ARG A 13 3.43 5.43 16.75
C ARG A 13 2.43 6.56 16.85
N LYS A 14 2.83 7.70 17.42
CA LYS A 14 1.95 8.87 17.49
C LYS A 14 1.64 9.41 16.09
N TYR A 15 2.64 9.46 15.21
CA TYR A 15 2.46 9.89 13.82
C TYR A 15 1.52 8.93 13.07
N PHE A 16 1.77 7.62 13.12
CA PHE A 16 0.90 6.62 12.50
C PHE A 16 -0.55 6.70 13.01
N ASN A 17 -0.74 6.78 14.33
CA ASN A 17 -2.07 6.85 14.94
C ASN A 17 -2.81 8.16 14.61
N SER A 18 -2.12 9.24 14.24
CA SER A 18 -2.74 10.54 13.94
C SER A 18 -3.67 10.51 12.72
N PHE A 19 -3.48 9.54 11.83
CA PHE A 19 -4.31 9.33 10.64
C PHE A 19 -5.63 8.61 10.93
N ASN A 20 -5.81 8.09 12.16
CA ASN A 20 -7.02 7.39 12.58
C ASN A 20 -7.50 6.31 11.59
N LEU A 21 -6.56 5.61 10.94
CA LEU A 21 -6.87 4.54 9.99
C LEU A 21 -7.68 3.46 10.71
N LYS A 22 -8.69 2.92 10.04
CA LYS A 22 -9.56 1.88 10.59
C LYS A 22 -9.52 0.62 9.74
N SER A 23 -9.72 -0.53 10.39
CA SER A 23 -9.93 -1.78 9.67
C SER A 23 -11.32 -1.77 9.01
N PRO A 24 -11.42 -2.08 7.70
CA PRO A 24 -12.70 -2.13 6.99
C PRO A 24 -13.64 -3.24 7.50
N PHE A 25 -13.13 -4.20 8.27
CA PHE A 25 -13.90 -5.34 8.77
C PHE A 25 -14.45 -5.14 10.18
N THR A 26 -13.80 -4.31 11.00
CA THR A 26 -14.16 -4.16 12.41
C THR A 26 -14.53 -2.74 12.81
N ASP A 27 -14.29 -1.76 11.92
CA ASP A 27 -14.40 -0.31 12.18
C ASP A 27 -13.58 0.18 13.40
N LYS A 28 -12.69 -0.66 13.93
CA LYS A 28 -11.76 -0.31 15.00
C LYS A 28 -10.54 0.39 14.41
N LEU A 29 -9.92 1.24 15.23
CA LEU A 29 -8.61 1.81 14.93
C LEU A 29 -7.63 0.69 14.57
N LEU A 30 -6.95 0.86 13.45
CA LEU A 30 -5.98 -0.08 12.92
C LEU A 30 -4.76 -0.09 13.83
N TYR A 31 -4.38 -1.29 14.27
CA TYR A 31 -3.08 -1.53 14.87
C TYR A 31 -2.22 -2.32 13.88
N SER A 32 -1.34 -1.63 13.15
CA SER A 32 -0.34 -2.31 12.31
C SER A 32 0.99 -2.41 13.03
N ARG A 33 1.74 -3.49 12.81
CA ARG A 33 3.11 -3.64 13.33
C ARG A 33 4.15 -3.10 12.35
N GLU A 34 3.83 -3.08 11.07
CA GLU A 34 4.76 -2.85 9.97
C GLU A 34 4.15 -1.88 8.95
N TRP A 35 5.02 -1.24 8.18
CA TRP A 35 4.66 -0.36 7.07
C TRP A 35 5.71 -0.42 5.98
N THR A 36 5.38 0.12 4.81
CA THR A 36 6.36 0.45 3.79
C THR A 36 6.48 1.97 3.73
N ILE A 37 7.62 2.54 4.09
CA ILE A 37 7.77 3.99 4.31
C ILE A 37 8.88 4.60 3.44
N ASP A 38 8.61 5.76 2.87
CA ASP A 38 9.58 6.72 2.36
C ASP A 38 9.50 7.99 3.24
N ARG A 39 10.49 8.15 4.11
CA ARG A 39 10.54 9.25 5.09
C ARG A 39 10.83 10.60 4.44
N GLU A 40 11.54 10.64 3.31
CA GLU A 40 11.87 11.91 2.65
C GLU A 40 10.67 12.51 1.95
N ARG A 41 9.79 11.66 1.41
CA ARG A 41 8.55 12.09 0.74
C ARG A 41 7.35 12.14 1.68
N GLU A 42 7.53 11.81 2.95
CA GLU A 42 6.47 11.67 3.96
C GLU A 42 5.35 10.73 3.47
N VAL A 43 5.74 9.56 2.95
CA VAL A 43 4.80 8.55 2.43
C VAL A 43 4.94 7.26 3.20
N PHE A 44 3.82 6.65 3.61
CA PHE A 44 3.83 5.27 4.05
C PHE A 44 2.62 4.49 3.56
N MET A 45 2.77 3.18 3.40
CA MET A 45 1.71 2.24 3.03
C MET A 45 1.54 1.17 4.12
N VAL A 46 0.28 0.84 4.41
CA VAL A 46 -0.08 -0.17 5.42
C VAL A 46 -1.26 -1.01 4.95
N GLY A 47 -1.23 -2.31 5.26
CA GLY A 47 -2.36 -3.20 5.05
C GLY A 47 -3.48 -2.95 6.06
N LEU A 48 -4.72 -2.84 5.59
CA LEU A 48 -5.92 -2.72 6.42
C LEU A 48 -6.58 -4.08 6.70
N GLY A 49 -6.10 -5.14 6.03
CA GLY A 49 -6.59 -6.52 6.09
C GLY A 49 -7.23 -6.95 4.77
N GLY A 50 -7.65 -8.21 4.71
CA GLY A 50 -8.26 -8.82 3.52
C GLY A 50 -7.61 -10.15 3.17
N GLN A 51 -7.92 -10.67 1.98
CA GLN A 51 -7.30 -11.90 1.45
C GLN A 51 -6.37 -11.56 0.29
N GLY A 52 -6.91 -10.93 -0.77
CA GLY A 52 -6.11 -10.39 -1.87
C GLY A 52 -5.36 -11.43 -2.68
N THR A 53 -5.77 -12.70 -2.68
CA THR A 53 -5.29 -13.68 -3.66
C THR A 53 -6.16 -13.63 -4.91
N TYR A 54 -5.63 -14.01 -6.07
CA TYR A 54 -6.38 -13.93 -7.33
C TYR A 54 -7.64 -14.81 -7.37
N GLU A 55 -7.69 -15.84 -6.54
CA GLU A 55 -8.82 -16.76 -6.37
C GLU A 55 -9.87 -16.24 -5.39
N SER A 56 -9.58 -15.16 -4.66
CA SER A 56 -10.49 -14.57 -3.69
C SER A 56 -11.37 -13.50 -4.31
N GLU A 57 -12.62 -13.40 -3.86
CA GLU A 57 -13.48 -12.24 -4.13
C GLU A 57 -13.19 -11.06 -3.19
N ILE A 58 -12.43 -11.30 -2.12
CA ILE A 58 -12.13 -10.31 -1.08
C ILE A 58 -10.73 -9.72 -1.35
N PRO A 59 -10.60 -8.44 -1.73
CA PRO A 59 -9.30 -7.83 -1.96
C PRO A 59 -8.50 -7.73 -0.65
N MET A 60 -7.19 -7.55 -0.80
CA MET A 60 -6.36 -6.99 0.27
C MET A 60 -6.46 -5.47 0.19
N TYR A 61 -6.94 -4.87 1.27
CA TYR A 61 -7.11 -3.44 1.40
C TYR A 61 -5.83 -2.79 1.91
N TYR A 62 -5.41 -1.70 1.29
CA TYR A 62 -4.28 -0.89 1.75
C TYR A 62 -4.69 0.58 1.92
N ALA A 63 -4.01 1.26 2.83
CA ALA A 63 -3.96 2.71 2.88
C ALA A 63 -2.53 3.17 2.56
N LEU A 64 -2.39 4.05 1.59
CA LEU A 64 -1.18 4.81 1.33
C LEU A 64 -1.41 6.25 1.78
N VAL A 65 -0.60 6.70 2.72
CA VAL A 65 -0.64 8.05 3.26
C VAL A 65 0.49 8.83 2.63
N TRP A 66 0.18 9.99 2.04
CA TRP A 66 1.16 10.92 1.46
C TRP A 66 0.95 12.31 2.05
N GLY A 67 1.89 12.74 2.89
CA GLY A 67 1.75 13.96 3.70
C GLY A 67 0.55 13.84 4.64
N LYS A 68 -0.55 14.55 4.34
CA LYS A 68 -1.82 14.50 5.09
C LYS A 68 -2.93 13.74 4.37
N SER A 69 -2.71 13.35 3.12
CA SER A 69 -3.73 12.72 2.28
C SER A 69 -3.68 11.20 2.42
N VAL A 70 -4.86 10.57 2.48
CA VAL A 70 -5.00 9.11 2.58
C VAL A 70 -5.61 8.58 1.29
N ILE A 71 -4.89 7.67 0.63
CA ILE A 71 -5.31 6.98 -0.58
C ILE A 71 -5.65 5.53 -0.22
N PHE A 72 -6.86 5.09 -0.57
CA PHE A 72 -7.31 3.73 -0.31
C PHE A 72 -7.19 2.88 -1.57
N LEU A 73 -6.69 1.66 -1.41
CA LEU A 73 -6.42 0.73 -2.50
C LEU A 73 -7.10 -0.60 -2.22
N ASP A 74 -7.76 -1.15 -3.25
CA ASP A 74 -8.21 -2.54 -3.26
C ASP A 74 -7.29 -3.31 -4.20
N THR A 75 -6.68 -4.38 -3.71
CA THR A 75 -5.63 -5.09 -4.45
C THR A 75 -5.74 -6.60 -4.39
N PHE A 76 -5.18 -7.23 -5.42
CA PHE A 76 -4.93 -8.66 -5.48
C PHE A 76 -3.48 -8.89 -5.89
N CYS A 77 -2.85 -9.90 -5.31
CA CYS A 77 -1.51 -10.33 -5.67
C CYS A 77 -1.49 -11.82 -6.02
N ASN A 78 -0.58 -12.16 -6.93
CA ASN A 78 -0.13 -13.52 -7.15
C ASN A 78 1.40 -13.55 -7.16
N GLY A 79 1.98 -14.70 -6.83
CA GLY A 79 3.42 -14.90 -6.79
C GLY A 79 3.80 -16.25 -7.37
N LYS A 80 4.93 -16.30 -8.07
CA LYS A 80 5.50 -17.54 -8.61
C LYS A 80 6.99 -17.61 -8.31
N GLY A 81 7.46 -18.80 -7.98
CA GLY A 81 8.85 -19.06 -7.60
C GLY A 81 8.95 -19.41 -6.12
N ASP A 82 10.16 -19.30 -5.59
CA ASP A 82 10.51 -19.64 -4.21
C ASP A 82 11.64 -18.75 -3.70
N TYR A 83 12.04 -18.90 -2.44
CA TYR A 83 13.07 -18.07 -1.82
C TYR A 83 14.49 -18.30 -2.37
N ASP A 84 14.77 -19.49 -2.93
CA ASP A 84 16.10 -19.86 -3.40
C ASP A 84 16.32 -19.40 -4.84
N THR A 85 15.32 -19.63 -5.69
CA THR A 85 15.33 -19.26 -7.10
C THR A 85 14.76 -17.87 -7.34
N GLY A 86 14.18 -17.23 -6.33
CA GLY A 86 13.59 -15.90 -6.39
C GLY A 86 12.12 -15.90 -6.84
N ILE A 87 11.38 -14.90 -6.36
CA ILE A 87 9.94 -14.76 -6.53
C ILE A 87 9.66 -13.65 -7.54
N GLU A 88 8.78 -13.93 -8.49
CA GLU A 88 8.12 -12.92 -9.30
C GLU A 88 6.72 -12.66 -8.75
N MET A 89 6.33 -11.39 -8.69
CA MET A 89 5.03 -10.96 -8.18
C MET A 89 4.24 -10.23 -9.25
N TRP A 90 2.92 -10.43 -9.23
CA TRP A 90 1.95 -9.73 -10.07
C TRP A 90 0.88 -9.11 -9.20
N TRP A 91 0.62 -7.83 -9.42
CA TRP A 91 -0.41 -7.07 -8.72
C TRP A 91 -1.52 -6.63 -9.67
N LYS A 92 -2.75 -6.69 -9.17
CA LYS A 92 -3.91 -5.98 -9.71
C LYS A 92 -4.37 -4.99 -8.66
N ILE A 93 -4.32 -3.70 -9.00
CA ILE A 93 -4.90 -2.63 -8.19
C ILE A 93 -6.25 -2.32 -8.81
N THR A 94 -7.32 -2.89 -8.24
CA THR A 94 -8.66 -2.84 -8.85
C THR A 94 -9.45 -1.60 -8.46
N LYS A 95 -8.97 -0.87 -7.45
CA LYS A 95 -9.58 0.39 -7.02
C LYS A 95 -8.54 1.30 -6.42
N ILE A 96 -8.61 2.58 -6.78
CA ILE A 96 -7.85 3.64 -6.16
C ILE A 96 -8.84 4.75 -5.79
N LYS A 97 -8.85 5.11 -4.52
CA LYS A 97 -9.69 6.17 -3.95
C LYS A 97 -8.78 7.22 -3.34
N ALA A 98 -8.71 8.40 -3.96
CA ALA A 98 -7.78 9.45 -3.59
C ALA A 98 -8.48 10.79 -3.32
N PRO A 99 -7.91 11.67 -2.47
CA PRO A 99 -8.38 13.05 -2.34
C PRO A 99 -8.19 13.86 -3.62
N ILE A 100 -9.14 14.74 -3.95
CA ILE A 100 -9.11 15.52 -5.19
C ILE A 100 -7.89 16.46 -5.33
N CYS A 101 -7.23 16.82 -4.22
CA CYS A 101 -6.01 17.62 -4.25
C CYS A 101 -4.85 16.90 -4.96
N LEU A 102 -4.89 15.56 -5.06
CA LEU A 102 -3.89 14.74 -5.74
C LEU A 102 -4.16 14.55 -7.24
N LEU A 103 -5.26 15.08 -7.78
CA LEU A 103 -5.56 14.95 -9.22
C LEU A 103 -4.44 15.51 -10.11
N LYS A 104 -3.84 16.63 -9.69
CA LYS A 104 -2.70 17.25 -10.38
C LYS A 104 -1.42 16.42 -10.33
N ASP A 105 -1.33 15.50 -9.36
CA ASP A 105 -0.18 14.65 -9.07
C ASP A 105 -0.48 13.17 -9.41
N ASN A 106 -1.49 12.92 -10.26
CA ASN A 106 -1.98 11.57 -10.59
C ASN A 106 -0.86 10.59 -10.94
N ASP A 107 -0.05 10.94 -11.93
CA ASP A 107 1.01 10.06 -12.41
C ASP A 107 2.06 9.80 -11.33
N LYS A 108 2.37 10.84 -10.54
CA LYS A 108 3.30 10.71 -9.42
C LYS A 108 2.74 9.82 -8.31
N MET A 109 1.45 9.92 -8.02
CA MET A 109 0.74 9.05 -7.08
C MET A 109 0.81 7.59 -7.53
N ILE A 110 0.55 7.31 -8.81
CA ILE A 110 0.63 5.95 -9.35
C ILE A 110 2.05 5.40 -9.24
N GLU A 111 3.08 6.19 -9.56
CA GLU A 111 4.47 5.76 -9.41
C GLU A 111 4.84 5.50 -7.94
N ILE A 112 4.40 6.36 -7.02
CA ILE A 112 4.60 6.16 -5.57
C ILE A 112 3.95 4.85 -5.09
N ILE A 113 2.73 4.54 -5.56
CA ILE A 113 2.05 3.28 -5.23
C ILE A 113 2.87 2.09 -5.73
N LYS A 114 3.39 2.15 -6.96
CA LYS A 114 4.23 1.08 -7.52
C LYS A 114 5.52 0.90 -6.72
N GLU A 115 6.21 1.99 -6.40
CA GLU A 115 7.44 1.97 -5.60
C GLU A 115 7.19 1.34 -4.21
N ALA A 116 6.06 1.67 -3.56
CA ALA A 116 5.69 1.09 -2.28
C ALA A 116 5.41 -0.42 -2.37
N PHE A 117 4.66 -0.89 -3.38
CA PHE A 117 4.43 -2.32 -3.57
C PHE A 117 5.70 -3.09 -3.92
N ASP A 118 6.60 -2.48 -4.70
CA ASP A 118 7.90 -3.08 -4.98
C ASP A 118 8.69 -3.27 -3.67
N ALA A 119 8.87 -2.20 -2.89
CA ALA A 119 9.64 -2.22 -1.64
C ALA A 119 9.07 -3.14 -0.56
N MET A 120 7.74 -3.31 -0.50
CA MET A 120 7.09 -4.27 0.40
C MET A 120 7.55 -5.72 0.15
N GLY A 121 7.82 -6.07 -1.10
CA GLY A 121 8.25 -7.41 -1.49
C GLY A 121 7.24 -8.52 -1.18
N PHE A 122 7.75 -9.74 -1.04
CA PHE A 122 6.94 -10.92 -0.72
C PHE A 122 6.98 -11.18 0.79
N ALA A 123 5.82 -11.15 1.46
CA ALA A 123 5.71 -11.29 2.91
C ALA A 123 6.65 -10.36 3.72
N GLY A 124 6.89 -9.14 3.22
CA GLY A 124 7.78 -8.17 3.84
C GLY A 124 9.27 -8.34 3.51
N ILE A 125 9.62 -9.23 2.57
CA ILE A 125 11.01 -9.53 2.20
C ILE A 125 11.25 -9.09 0.76
N ARG A 126 11.93 -7.95 0.57
CA ARG A 126 12.25 -7.43 -0.77
C ARG A 126 13.30 -8.26 -1.51
N ASN A 127 14.31 -8.76 -0.79
CA ASN A 127 15.50 -9.35 -1.41
C ASN A 127 15.26 -10.68 -2.15
N CYS A 128 14.20 -11.41 -1.80
CA CYS A 128 13.81 -12.61 -2.54
C CYS A 128 13.00 -12.31 -3.79
N VAL A 129 12.56 -11.06 -4.00
CA VAL A 129 11.74 -10.67 -5.15
C VAL A 129 12.62 -10.24 -6.31
N LYS A 130 12.53 -10.97 -7.42
CA LYS A 130 13.24 -10.66 -8.66
C LYS A 130 12.57 -9.54 -9.44
N ARG A 131 11.23 -9.57 -9.46
CA ARG A 131 10.43 -8.67 -10.28
C ARG A 131 9.05 -8.47 -9.68
N VAL A 132 8.59 -7.23 -9.73
CA VAL A 132 7.20 -6.85 -9.44
C VAL A 132 6.56 -6.35 -10.73
N ASN A 133 5.40 -6.91 -11.05
CA ASN A 133 4.62 -6.59 -12.23
C ASN A 133 3.26 -6.05 -11.82
N PHE A 134 2.71 -5.13 -12.61
CA PHE A 134 1.36 -4.62 -12.45
C PHE A 134 0.55 -5.02 -13.68
N GLU A 135 -0.35 -5.99 -13.52
CA GLU A 135 -1.21 -6.47 -14.61
C GLU A 135 -2.38 -5.53 -14.87
N TYR A 136 -2.85 -4.87 -13.82
CA TYR A 136 -3.94 -3.91 -13.90
C TYR A 136 -3.79 -2.85 -12.83
N ILE A 137 -4.02 -1.60 -13.21
CA ILE A 137 -4.14 -0.46 -12.31
C ILE A 137 -5.39 0.30 -12.73
N ALA A 138 -6.37 0.37 -11.83
CA ALA A 138 -7.60 1.13 -12.05
C ALA A 138 -7.31 2.63 -12.11
N GLU A 139 -8.08 3.36 -12.92
CA GLU A 139 -8.13 4.81 -12.88
C GLU A 139 -8.57 5.30 -11.49
N PRO A 140 -7.86 6.27 -10.87
CA PRO A 140 -8.25 6.79 -9.57
C PRO A 140 -9.61 7.49 -9.57
N VAL A 141 -10.41 7.18 -8.55
CA VAL A 141 -11.63 7.94 -8.24
C VAL A 141 -11.30 8.98 -7.19
N TYR A 142 -11.43 10.25 -7.58
CA TYR A 142 -11.15 11.39 -6.73
C TYR A 142 -12.37 11.80 -5.92
N MET A 143 -12.17 12.02 -4.61
CA MET A 143 -13.21 12.38 -3.67
C MET A 143 -12.91 13.75 -3.04
N GLN A 144 -13.95 14.56 -2.81
CA GLN A 144 -13.82 15.74 -1.96
C GLN A 144 -13.71 15.27 -0.51
N GLU A 145 -12.69 15.75 0.21
CA GLU A 145 -12.62 15.56 1.64
C GLU A 145 -13.75 16.36 2.30
N VAL A 146 -14.68 15.66 2.95
CA VAL A 146 -15.70 16.30 3.78
C VAL A 146 -14.96 16.73 5.06
N LYS A 147 -14.79 18.04 5.22
CA LYS A 147 -14.22 18.65 6.43
C LYS A 147 -15.14 18.47 7.63
#